data_AF-A0A3S8Y0N9-F1
#
_entry.id   AF-A0A3S8Y0N9-F1
#
_cell.length_a   1.000
_cell.length_b   1.000
_cell.length_c   1.000
_cell.angle_alpha   90.00
_cell.angle_beta   90.00
_cell.angle_gamma   90.00
#
_symmetry.space_group_name_H-M   'P 1'
#
loop_
_entity.id
_entity.type
_entity.pdbx_description
1 polymer ?
#
loop_
_entity_poly.entity_id
_entity_poly.type
_entity_poly.pdbx_seq_one_letter_code
_entity_poly.pdbx_strand_id
1 'polypeptide(L)'
;MEPPSWRELFMRPEAIPASRAATPVVAAAATIGLSVRSPEVLGNVLLMALLPLTFVSNAFVPSDELPGPMRVIAEWNPVSTVVAACRELFGNIPPGWPEPDAWPLQHPVAASFLWVAVILLVFVPLAIRRYQRAVSQ
;
A
#
# COMPACT_ATOMS: atom_id res chain seq x y z
N MET A 1 44.73 2.09 -2.28
CA MET A 1 43.78 2.45 -1.21
C MET A 1 42.46 1.78 -1.60
N GLU A 2 42.15 0.62 -1.04
CA GLU A 2 40.90 -0.07 -1.38
C GLU A 2 39.71 0.65 -0.72
N PRO A 3 38.56 0.76 -1.42
CA PRO A 3 37.36 1.33 -0.82
C PRO A 3 36.88 0.46 0.36
N PRO A 4 36.32 1.07 1.41
CA PRO A 4 35.90 0.35 2.61
C PRO A 4 34.84 -0.71 2.31
N SER A 5 34.90 -1.83 3.04
CA SER A 5 34.00 -2.95 2.86
C SER A 5 32.56 -2.59 3.26
N TRP A 6 31.56 -3.17 2.59
CA TRP A 6 30.14 -2.91 2.89
C TRP A 6 29.78 -3.17 4.36
N ARG A 7 30.45 -4.12 5.02
CA ARG A 7 30.28 -4.43 6.45
C ARG A 7 30.65 -3.25 7.36
N GLU A 8 31.68 -2.50 6.99
CA GLU A 8 32.13 -1.33 7.75
C GLU A 8 31.21 -0.12 7.56
N LEU A 9 30.56 -0.01 6.40
CA LEU A 9 29.56 1.02 6.12
C LEU A 9 28.27 0.83 6.95
N PHE A 10 27.85 -0.41 7.19
CA PHE A 10 26.67 -0.71 8.01
C PHE A 10 26.90 -0.67 9.53
N MET A 11 28.15 -0.84 9.99
CA MET A 11 28.51 -0.79 11.40
C MET A 11 28.69 0.64 11.94
N ARG A 12 28.60 1.66 11.10
CA ARG A 12 28.65 3.07 11.52
C ARG A 12 27.23 3.56 11.82
N PRO A 13 26.86 3.78 13.10
CA PRO A 13 25.53 4.28 13.48
C PRO A 13 25.24 5.69 12.93
N GLU A 14 26.24 6.34 12.36
CA GLU A 14 26.23 7.71 11.82
C GLU A 14 25.87 7.75 10.32
N ALA A 15 25.78 6.60 9.66
CA ALA A 15 25.69 6.50 8.19
C ALA A 15 24.27 6.68 7.62
N ILE A 16 23.23 6.80 8.45
CA ILE A 16 21.86 7.00 7.98
C ILE A 16 21.40 8.40 8.36
N PRO A 17 21.45 9.39 7.43
CA PRO A 17 20.93 10.72 7.69
C PRO A 17 19.42 10.64 7.98
N ALA A 18 18.99 11.32 9.05
CA ALA A 18 17.60 11.33 9.55
C ALA A 18 16.55 11.69 8.47
N SER A 19 16.97 12.37 7.39
CA SER A 19 16.14 12.70 6.23
C SER A 19 15.66 11.49 5.41
N ARG A 20 16.26 10.30 5.57
CA ARG A 20 15.87 9.07 4.84
C ARG A 20 14.90 8.15 5.59
N ALA A 21 14.66 8.41 6.88
CA ALA A 21 13.78 7.61 7.73
C ALA A 21 12.27 7.87 7.48
N ALA A 22 11.94 8.85 6.63
CA ALA A 22 10.58 9.35 6.41
C ALA A 22 9.89 8.85 5.12
N THR A 23 10.29 7.70 4.57
CA THR A 23 9.54 7.12 3.45
C THR A 23 8.27 6.44 3.97
N PRO A 24 7.10 6.62 3.31
CA PRO A 24 5.81 6.09 3.75
C PRO A 24 5.83 4.57 4.01
N VAL A 25 6.63 3.85 3.23
CA VAL A 25 6.83 2.39 3.34
C VAL A 25 7.51 2.00 4.66
N VAL A 26 8.50 2.79 5.11
CA VAL A 26 9.21 2.54 6.38
C VAL A 26 8.29 2.82 7.58
N ALA A 27 7.47 3.87 7.49
CA ALA A 27 6.51 4.21 8.53
C ALA A 27 5.39 3.17 8.67
N ALA A 28 4.89 2.63 7.55
CA ALA A 28 3.94 1.52 7.56
C ALA A 28 4.56 0.26 8.16
N ALA A 29 5.76 -0.14 7.73
CA ALA A 29 6.46 -1.29 8.28
C ALA A 29 6.74 -1.16 9.79
N ALA A 30 7.11 0.04 10.26
CA ALA A 30 7.38 0.30 11.67
C ALA A 30 6.12 0.24 12.54
N THR A 31 5.04 0.90 12.12
CA THR A 31 3.72 0.90 12.79
C THR A 31 3.22 -0.51 13.04
N ILE A 32 3.40 -1.31 12.02
CA ILE A 32 2.92 -2.65 11.97
C ILE A 32 3.86 -3.57 12.78
N GLY A 33 5.19 -3.46 12.63
CA GLY A 33 6.17 -4.22 13.42
C GLY A 33 6.07 -3.98 14.94
N LEU A 34 5.66 -2.76 15.35
CA LEU A 34 5.43 -2.41 16.75
C LEU A 34 4.08 -2.90 17.31
N SER A 35 3.13 -3.25 16.44
CA SER A 35 1.78 -3.68 16.84
C SER A 35 1.65 -5.19 17.02
N VAL A 36 2.66 -5.97 16.61
CA VAL A 36 2.57 -7.43 16.61
C VAL A 36 3.52 -8.05 17.63
N ARG A 37 2.98 -8.99 18.41
CA ARG A 37 3.68 -9.74 19.46
C ARG A 37 4.85 -10.58 18.92
N SER A 38 4.87 -10.87 17.61
CA SER A 38 6.00 -11.41 16.86
C SER A 38 5.97 -10.93 15.38
N PRO A 39 7.12 -10.72 14.73
CA PRO A 39 7.20 -10.36 13.31
C PRO A 39 6.52 -11.37 12.36
N GLU A 40 6.37 -12.64 12.76
CA GLU A 40 5.74 -13.69 11.96
C GLU A 40 4.23 -13.52 11.82
N VAL A 41 3.53 -13.20 12.91
CA VAL A 41 2.09 -12.95 12.86
C VAL A 41 1.79 -11.78 11.93
N LEU A 42 2.72 -10.83 11.85
CA LEU A 42 2.55 -9.72 10.95
C LEU A 42 2.61 -10.15 9.49
N GLY A 43 3.67 -10.87 9.11
CA GLY A 43 3.83 -11.35 7.73
C GLY A 43 2.58 -12.09 7.26
N ASN A 44 2.01 -12.94 8.12
CA ASN A 44 0.79 -13.69 7.82
C ASN A 44 -0.44 -12.80 7.64
N VAL A 45 -0.65 -11.80 8.51
CA VAL A 45 -1.78 -10.86 8.38
C VAL A 45 -1.69 -10.05 7.09
N LEU A 46 -0.49 -9.56 6.75
CA LEU A 46 -0.27 -8.83 5.51
C LEU A 46 -0.50 -9.71 4.29
N LEU A 47 0.00 -10.95 4.30
CA LEU A 47 -0.25 -11.88 3.21
C LEU A 47 -1.75 -12.16 3.04
N MET A 48 -2.46 -12.45 4.13
CA MET A 48 -3.90 -12.73 4.11
C MET A 48 -4.73 -11.53 3.63
N ALA A 49 -4.30 -10.30 3.92
CA ALA A 49 -5.02 -9.11 3.49
C ALA A 49 -4.65 -8.70 2.05
N LEU A 50 -3.36 -8.61 1.75
CA LEU A 50 -2.86 -8.08 0.48
C LEU A 50 -3.07 -9.07 -0.66
N LEU A 51 -3.02 -10.37 -0.43
CA LEU A 51 -3.21 -11.37 -1.46
C LEU A 51 -4.59 -11.22 -2.14
N PRO A 52 -5.73 -11.36 -1.45
CA PRO A 52 -7.04 -11.19 -2.09
C PRO A 52 -7.21 -9.76 -2.63
N LEU A 53 -6.70 -8.74 -1.94
CA LEU A 53 -6.75 -7.36 -2.42
C LEU A 53 -6.02 -7.18 -3.76
N THR A 54 -4.92 -7.88 -3.99
CA THR A 54 -4.16 -7.76 -5.23
C THR A 54 -4.79 -8.61 -6.34
N PHE A 55 -5.25 -9.83 -6.03
CA PHE A 55 -5.85 -10.75 -6.99
C PHE A 55 -7.25 -10.30 -7.46
N VAL A 56 -8.04 -9.70 -6.57
CA VAL A 56 -9.37 -9.13 -6.91
C VAL A 56 -9.21 -7.67 -7.36
N SER A 57 -8.26 -7.42 -8.26
CA SER A 57 -8.04 -6.11 -8.87
C SER A 57 -8.13 -6.19 -10.39
N ASN A 58 -8.37 -5.04 -11.01
CA ASN A 58 -8.41 -4.91 -12.47
C ASN A 58 -7.05 -5.12 -13.18
N ALA A 59 -5.98 -5.43 -12.41
CA ALA A 59 -4.68 -5.79 -12.94
C ALA A 59 -4.69 -7.19 -13.57
N PHE A 60 -5.51 -8.11 -13.05
CA PHE A 60 -5.55 -9.51 -13.48
C PHE A 60 -6.72 -9.83 -14.38
N VAL A 61 -7.91 -9.31 -14.04
CA VAL A 61 -9.15 -9.53 -14.78
C VAL A 61 -9.85 -8.19 -14.95
N PRO A 62 -10.25 -7.79 -16.16
CA PRO A 62 -11.09 -6.62 -16.36
C PRO A 62 -12.34 -6.67 -15.47
N SER A 63 -12.66 -5.56 -14.79
CA SER A 63 -13.73 -5.56 -13.79
C SER A 63 -15.12 -5.75 -14.39
N ASP A 64 -15.30 -5.42 -15.67
CA ASP A 64 -16.52 -5.62 -16.46
C ASP A 64 -16.81 -7.09 -16.78
N GLU A 65 -15.79 -7.95 -16.76
CA GLU A 65 -15.94 -9.41 -16.91
C GLU A 65 -16.34 -10.10 -15.59
N LEU A 66 -16.32 -9.38 -14.45
CA LEU A 66 -16.65 -9.93 -13.15
C LEU A 66 -18.17 -9.89 -12.86
N PRO A 67 -18.72 -10.94 -12.20
CA PRO A 67 -20.13 -10.97 -11.87
C PRO A 67 -20.45 -10.10 -10.64
N GLY A 68 -21.48 -9.26 -10.76
CA GLY A 68 -22.18 -8.55 -9.69
C GLY A 68 -21.29 -8.08 -8.52
N PRO A 69 -21.30 -8.76 -7.35
CA PRO A 69 -20.52 -8.32 -6.18
C PRO A 69 -19.01 -8.29 -6.42
N MET A 70 -18.46 -9.21 -7.21
CA MET A 70 -17.02 -9.23 -7.49
C MET A 70 -16.59 -8.01 -8.30
N ARG A 71 -17.44 -7.57 -9.24
CA ARG A 71 -17.22 -6.33 -9.99
C ARG A 71 -17.16 -5.13 -9.06
N VAL A 72 -18.13 -4.98 -8.15
CA VAL A 72 -18.15 -3.86 -7.20
C VAL A 72 -16.90 -3.86 -6.30
N ILE A 73 -16.51 -5.04 -5.79
CA ILE A 73 -15.28 -5.16 -4.97
C ILE A 73 -14.06 -4.74 -5.77
N ALA A 74 -13.91 -5.23 -7.00
CA ALA A 74 -12.78 -4.89 -7.85
C ALA A 74 -12.76 -3.40 -8.25
N GLU A 75 -13.92 -2.79 -8.51
CA GLU A 75 -14.05 -1.38 -8.88
C GLU A 75 -13.68 -0.43 -7.73
N TRP A 76 -14.01 -0.79 -6.49
CA TRP A 76 -13.69 0.00 -5.30
C TRP A 76 -12.35 -0.37 -4.66
N ASN A 77 -11.61 -1.30 -5.25
CA ASN A 77 -10.34 -1.73 -4.69
C ASN A 77 -9.25 -0.65 -4.83
N PRO A 78 -8.50 -0.29 -3.77
CA PRO A 78 -7.38 0.65 -3.85
C PRO A 78 -6.29 0.25 -4.85
N VAL A 79 -6.06 -1.06 -5.04
CA VAL A 79 -5.11 -1.56 -6.04
C VAL A 79 -5.62 -1.25 -7.44
N SER A 80 -6.93 -1.46 -7.69
CA SER A 80 -7.54 -1.16 -8.98
C SER A 80 -7.48 0.32 -9.35
N THR A 81 -7.69 1.23 -8.38
CA THR A 81 -7.59 2.67 -8.64
C THR A 81 -6.16 3.07 -8.98
N VAL A 82 -5.15 2.48 -8.33
CA VAL A 82 -3.73 2.75 -8.64
C VAL A 82 -3.37 2.22 -10.02
N VAL A 83 -3.80 1.01 -10.36
CA VAL A 83 -3.56 0.41 -11.69
C VAL A 83 -4.18 1.25 -12.79
N ALA A 84 -5.44 1.67 -12.61
CA ALA A 84 -6.11 2.55 -13.56
C ALA A 84 -5.41 3.92 -13.68
N ALA A 85 -4.99 4.52 -12.56
CA ALA A 85 -4.27 5.78 -12.54
C ALA A 85 -2.93 5.68 -13.28
N CYS A 86 -2.20 4.57 -13.11
CA CYS A 86 -0.98 4.31 -13.86
C CYS A 86 -1.27 4.21 -15.37
N ARG A 87 -2.30 3.44 -15.78
CA ARG A 87 -2.67 3.34 -17.20
C ARG A 87 -3.00 4.70 -17.80
N GLU A 88 -3.76 5.52 -17.08
CA GLU A 88 -4.11 6.88 -17.51
C GLU A 88 -2.88 7.79 -17.61
N LEU A 89 -2.09 7.91 -16.54
CA LEU A 89 -0.94 8.81 -16.48
C LEU A 89 0.18 8.43 -17.46
N PHE A 90 0.33 7.13 -17.75
CA PHE A 90 1.29 6.66 -18.76
C PHE A 90 0.70 6.60 -20.18
N GLY A 91 -0.58 6.94 -20.37
CA GLY A 91 -1.23 6.90 -21.69
C GLY A 91 -1.41 5.48 -22.26
N ASN A 92 -1.44 4.46 -21.40
CA ASN A 92 -1.54 3.04 -21.74
C ASN A 92 -2.99 2.53 -21.70
N ILE A 93 -3.95 3.33 -22.18
CA ILE A 93 -5.34 2.93 -22.29
C ILE A 93 -5.58 2.46 -23.73
N PRO A 94 -5.85 1.17 -23.98
CA PRO A 94 -6.02 0.67 -25.33
C PRO A 94 -7.26 1.28 -26.01
N PRO A 95 -7.23 1.49 -27.34
CA PRO A 95 -8.39 2.01 -28.06
C PRO A 95 -9.61 1.08 -27.89
N GLY A 96 -10.77 1.67 -27.59
CA GLY A 96 -12.02 0.92 -27.41
C GLY A 96 -12.16 0.24 -26.04
N TRP A 97 -11.29 0.53 -25.07
CA TRP A 97 -11.51 0.09 -23.70
C TRP A 97 -12.82 0.68 -23.14
N PRO A 98 -13.70 -0.13 -22.54
CA PRO A 98 -14.96 0.37 -22.00
C PRO A 98 -14.72 1.46 -20.97
N GLU A 99 -15.50 2.54 -21.04
CA GLU A 99 -15.48 3.56 -20.01
C GLU A 99 -16.09 2.97 -18.71
N PRO A 100 -15.40 3.06 -17.57
CA PRO A 100 -15.91 2.50 -16.33
C PRO A 100 -17.15 3.26 -15.83
N ASP A 101 -18.16 2.53 -15.34
CA ASP A 101 -19.34 3.13 -14.71
C ASP A 101 -19.06 3.61 -13.27
N ALA A 102 -18.08 2.99 -12.61
CA ALA A 102 -17.78 3.24 -11.20
C ALA A 102 -16.89 4.47 -11.03
N TRP A 103 -17.32 5.39 -10.15
CA TRP A 103 -16.59 6.63 -9.84
C TRP A 103 -15.09 6.45 -9.55
N PRO A 104 -14.64 5.45 -8.75
CA PRO A 104 -13.21 5.29 -8.46
C PRO A 104 -12.37 5.00 -9.72
N LEU A 105 -12.95 4.41 -10.75
CA LEU A 105 -12.26 4.10 -12.01
C LEU A 105 -12.42 5.21 -13.06
N GLN A 106 -13.42 6.08 -12.92
CA GLN A 106 -13.55 7.32 -13.71
C GLN A 106 -12.57 8.40 -13.24
N HIS A 107 -12.23 8.42 -11.95
CA HIS A 107 -11.28 9.35 -11.36
C HIS A 107 -10.15 8.63 -10.61
N PRO A 108 -9.38 7.78 -11.29
CA PRO A 108 -8.50 6.82 -10.61
C PRO A 108 -7.34 7.49 -9.88
N VAL A 109 -6.85 8.64 -10.37
CA VAL A 109 -5.82 9.43 -9.67
C VAL A 109 -6.38 9.97 -8.35
N ALA A 110 -7.54 10.63 -8.38
CA ALA A 110 -8.17 11.18 -7.18
C ALA A 110 -8.58 10.07 -6.19
N ALA A 111 -9.14 8.98 -6.69
CA ALA A 111 -9.53 7.83 -5.89
C ALA A 111 -8.33 7.15 -5.21
N SER A 112 -7.18 7.08 -5.89
CA SER A 112 -5.95 6.55 -5.30
C SER A 112 -5.46 7.40 -4.12
N PHE A 113 -5.47 8.74 -4.26
CA PHE A 113 -5.13 9.63 -3.15
C PHE A 113 -6.16 9.57 -2.02
N LEU A 114 -7.44 9.42 -2.34
CA LEU A 114 -8.50 9.21 -1.35
C LEU A 114 -8.25 7.94 -0.53
N TRP A 115 -7.89 6.83 -1.18
CA TRP A 115 -7.56 5.59 -0.48
C TRP A 115 -6.35 5.74 0.45
N VAL A 116 -5.30 6.43 -0.01
CA VAL A 116 -4.14 6.75 0.85
C VAL A 116 -4.59 7.55 2.08
N ALA A 117 -5.41 8.59 1.89
CA ALA A 117 -5.93 9.39 2.98
C ALA A 117 -6.77 8.56 3.97
N VAL A 118 -7.68 7.72 3.47
CA VAL A 118 -8.53 6.84 4.29
C VAL A 118 -7.68 5.86 5.11
N ILE A 119 -6.70 5.19 4.48
CA ILE A 119 -5.82 4.24 5.16
C ILE A 119 -5.04 4.96 6.28
N LEU A 120 -4.47 6.13 6.00
CA LEU A 120 -3.74 6.90 7.00
C LEU A 120 -4.67 7.32 8.16
N LEU A 121 -5.85 7.86 7.85
CA LEU A 121 -6.83 8.29 8.86
C LEU A 121 -7.30 7.15 9.76
N VAL A 122 -7.33 5.90 9.27
CA VAL A 122 -7.74 4.74 10.07
C VAL A 122 -6.56 4.17 10.86
N PHE A 123 -5.45 3.86 10.19
CA PHE A 123 -4.38 3.07 10.79
C PHE A 123 -3.40 3.89 11.63
N VAL A 124 -3.14 5.15 11.30
CA VAL A 124 -2.25 6.02 12.09
C VAL A 124 -2.76 6.22 13.53
N PRO A 125 -4.03 6.66 13.78
CA PRO A 125 -4.49 6.84 15.15
C PRO A 125 -4.60 5.51 15.90
N LEU A 126 -4.94 4.41 15.21
CA LEU A 126 -5.00 3.09 15.83
C LEU A 126 -3.62 2.62 16.32
N ALA A 127 -2.58 2.88 15.51
CA ALA A 127 -1.20 2.58 15.86
C ALA A 127 -0.71 3.41 17.03
N ILE A 128 -0.94 4.73 17.01
CA ILE A 128 -0.57 5.63 18.10
C ILE A 128 -1.23 5.18 19.42
N ARG A 129 -2.53 4.88 19.39
CA ARG A 129 -3.27 4.39 20.56
C ARG A 129 -2.71 3.07 21.09
N ARG A 130 -2.31 2.15 20.22
CA ARG A 130 -1.70 0.87 20.63
C ARG A 130 -0.31 1.05 21.22
N TYR A 131 0.52 1.88 20.60
CA TYR A 131 1.85 2.21 21.10
C TYR A 131 1.79 2.83 22.51
N GLN A 132 0.91 3.81 22.71
CA GLN A 132 0.72 4.45 24.02
C GLN A 132 0.34 3.46 25.12
N ARG A 133 -0.55 2.51 24.81
CA ARG A 133 -0.93 1.45 25.76
C ARG A 133 0.22 0.51 26.09
N ALA A 134 1.04 0.15 25.10
CA ALA A 134 2.17 -0.76 25.28
C ALA A 134 3.29 -0.14 26.14
N VAL A 135 3.53 1.17 26.02
CA VAL A 135 4.57 1.88 26.80
C VAL A 135 4.10 2.21 28.23
N SER A 136 2.79 2.28 28.47
CA SER A 136 2.22 2.53 29.80
C SER A 136 2.15 1.31 30.73
N GLN A 137 2.58 0.12 30.26
CA GLN A 137 2.65 -1.12 31.04
C GLN A 137 4.10 -1.48 31.35
#